data_AF-J3KZT6-F1
#
_entry.id   AF-J3KZT6-F1
#
_cell.length_a   1.000
_cell.length_b   1.000
_cell.length_c   1.000
_cell.angle_alpha   90.00
_cell.angle_beta   90.00
_cell.angle_gamma   90.00
#
_symmetry.space_group_name_H-M   'P 1'
#
loop_
_entity.id
_entity.type
_entity.pdbx_description
1 polymer ?
#
loop_
_entity_poly.entity_id
_entity_poly.type
_entity_poly.pdbx_seq_one_letter_code
_entity_poly.pdbx_strand_id
1 'polypeptide(L)' 'MGQKLNWRSVFKKVAVSHENQRVGVFYCGEPVLVPQLSQLSADFTHTTNTKFGSHDENF' A
#
# COMPACT_ATOMS: atom_id res chain seq x y z
N MET A 1 -1.08 -11.64 -21.58
CA MET A 1 0.01 -10.80 -21.07
C MET A 1 -0.56 -9.96 -19.94
N GLY A 2 -0.40 -10.39 -18.69
CA GLY A 2 -1.05 -9.73 -17.54
C GLY A 2 -0.44 -8.35 -17.31
N GLN A 3 -1.28 -7.33 -17.10
CA GLN A 3 -0.81 -5.99 -16.75
C GLN A 3 -0.05 -6.07 -15.42
N LYS A 4 1.24 -5.69 -15.45
CA LYS A 4 2.04 -5.53 -14.22
C LYS A 4 1.50 -4.33 -13.47
N LEU A 5 0.78 -4.58 -12.39
CA LEU A 5 0.28 -3.53 -11.51
C LEU A 5 1.47 -2.75 -10.93
N ASN A 6 1.49 -1.44 -11.17
CA ASN A 6 2.45 -0.56 -10.51
C ASN A 6 1.86 -0.18 -9.14
N TRP A 7 2.24 -0.92 -8.10
CA TRP A 7 1.74 -0.70 -6.74
C TRP A 7 1.92 0.74 -6.27
N ARG A 8 3.02 1.39 -6.64
CA ARG A 8 3.25 2.80 -6.31
C ARG A 8 2.18 3.73 -6.90
N SER A 9 1.69 3.46 -8.11
CA SER A 9 0.59 4.22 -8.71
C SER A 9 -0.73 4.01 -7.98
N VAL A 10 -0.97 2.79 -7.46
CA VAL A 10 -2.14 2.48 -6.64
C VAL A 10 -2.10 3.28 -5.34
N PHE A 11 -0.99 3.22 -4.60
CA PHE A 11 -0.80 3.99 -3.36
C PHE A 11 -0.96 5.50 -3.59
N LYS A 12 -0.40 6.03 -4.68
CA LYS A 12 -0.57 7.44 -5.05
C LYS A 12 -2.04 7.82 -5.24
N LYS A 13 -2.81 6.99 -5.96
CA LYS A 13 -4.24 7.26 -6.20
C LYS A 13 -5.03 7.23 -4.90
N VAL A 14 -4.75 6.27 -4.01
CA VAL A 14 -5.41 6.16 -2.71
C VAL A 14 -5.04 7.34 -1.81
N ALA A 15 -3.76 7.74 -1.77
CA ALA A 15 -3.32 8.87 -0.94
C ALA A 15 -4.04 10.17 -1.31
N VAL A 16 -4.20 10.47 -2.61
CA VAL A 16 -4.94 11.64 -3.09
C VAL A 16 -6.45 11.54 -2.81
N SER A 17 -7.02 10.34 -2.87
CA SER A 17 -8.47 10.15 -2.70
C SER A 17 -8.91 10.16 -1.22
N HIS A 18 -7.98 9.92 -0.29
CA HIS A 18 -8.26 9.71 1.13
C HIS A 18 -7.39 10.59 2.04
N GLU A 19 -7.17 11.85 1.67
CA GLU A 19 -6.37 12.78 2.48
C GLU A 19 -6.88 12.87 3.93
N ASN A 20 -5.95 12.90 4.88
CA ASN A 20 -6.20 12.95 6.32
C ASN A 20 -6.93 11.71 6.91
N GLN A 21 -6.99 10.61 6.16
CA GLN A 21 -7.60 9.36 6.62
C GLN A 21 -6.53 8.28 6.91
N ARG A 22 -6.95 7.21 7.58
CA ARG A 22 -6.16 5.99 7.79
C ARG A 22 -6.67 4.89 6.87
N VAL A 23 -5.78 4.26 6.12
CA VAL A 23 -6.07 3.18 5.16
C VAL A 23 -5.31 1.92 5.55
N GLY A 24 -6.02 0.81 5.71
CA GLY A 24 -5.42 -0.52 5.91
C GLY A 24 -5.03 -1.15 4.58
N VAL A 25 -3.84 -1.76 4.52
CA VAL A 25 -3.32 -2.50 3.38
C VAL A 25 -3.26 -3.98 3.74
N PHE A 26 -4.01 -4.79 2.99
CA PHE A 26 -4.10 -6.25 3.15
C PHE A 26 -3.67 -6.92 1.85
N TYR A 27 -2.88 -7.98 1.94
CA TYR A 27 -2.41 -8.73 0.76
C TYR A 27 -2.26 -10.21 1.11
N CYS A 28 -2.96 -11.07 0.36
CA CYS A 28 -2.92 -12.53 0.48
C CYS A 28 -2.48 -13.12 -0.87
N GLY A 29 -1.19 -13.34 -1.05
CA GLY A 29 -0.62 -13.80 -2.33
C GLY A 29 0.89 -14.07 -2.25
N GLU A 30 1.58 -14.01 -3.39
CA GLU A 30 3.02 -14.31 -3.45
C GLU A 30 3.83 -13.50 -2.42
N PRO A 31 4.63 -14.16 -1.56
CA PRO A 31 5.33 -13.51 -0.44
C PRO A 31 6.35 -12.45 -0.89
N VAL A 32 6.80 -12.52 -2.14
CA VAL A 32 7.72 -11.54 -2.74
C VAL A 32 7.14 -10.11 -2.79
N LEU A 33 5.81 -9.96 -2.77
CA LEU A 33 5.16 -8.65 -2.81
C LEU A 33 4.95 -8.04 -1.42
N VAL A 34 4.92 -8.84 -0.35
CA VAL A 34 4.77 -8.35 1.04
C VAL A 34 5.79 -7.25 1.40
N PRO A 35 7.12 -7.43 1.21
CA PRO A 35 8.08 -6.38 1.56
C PRO A 35 7.91 -5.12 0.70
N GLN A 36 7.51 -5.25 -0.57
CA GLN A 36 7.26 -4.11 -1.45
C GLN A 36 6.06 -3.29 -0.97
N LEU A 37 4.97 -3.96 -0.58
CA LEU A 37 3.76 -3.29 -0.08
C LEU A 37 3.98 -2.65 1.29
N SER A 38 4.77 -3.30 2.15
CA SER A 38 5.17 -2.74 3.46
C SER A 38 6.00 -1.46 3.28
N GLN A 39 7.01 -1.48 2.40
CA GLN A 39 7.81 -0.28 2.10
C GLN A 39 6.96 0.86 1.53
N LEU A 40 6.07 0.57 0.57
CA LEU A 40 5.17 1.59 0.02
C LEU A 40 4.23 2.16 1.09
N SER A 41 3.75 1.33 2.02
CA SER A 41 2.92 1.79 3.13
C SER A 41 3.67 2.77 4.03
N ALA A 42 4.92 2.46 4.38
CA ALA A 42 5.76 3.36 5.16
C ALA A 42 6.06 4.67 4.41
N ASP A 43 6.47 4.58 3.14
CA ASP A 43 6.83 5.75 2.32
C ASP A 43 5.66 6.73 2.19
N PHE A 44 4.47 6.24 1.83
CA PHE A 44 3.31 7.11 1.64
C PHE A 44 2.75 7.64 2.96
N THR A 45 2.88 6.90 4.06
CA THR A 45 2.54 7.39 5.40
C THR A 45 3.40 8.59 5.81
N HIS A 46 4.69 8.57 5.48
CA HIS A 46 5.61 9.66 5.80
C HIS A 46 5.49 10.86 4.84
N THR A 47 5.21 10.60 3.57
CA THR A 47 5.23 11.64 2.52
C THR A 47 3.86 12.26 2.22
N THR A 48 2.77 11.71 2.76
CA THR A 48 1.41 12.22 2.53
C THR A 48 0.61 12.39 3.82
N ASN A 49 -0.53 13.09 3.72
CA ASN A 49 -1.48 13.25 4.81
C ASN A 49 -2.34 12.01 5.06
N THR A 50 -2.23 10.99 4.21
CA THR A 50 -2.93 9.71 4.33
C THR A 50 -2.02 8.71 5.03
N LYS A 51 -2.51 8.05 6.07
CA LYS A 51 -1.71 7.10 6.87
C LYS A 51 -2.05 5.68 6.44
N PHE A 52 -1.05 4.96 5.94
CA PHE A 52 -1.18 3.58 5.50
C PHE A 52 -0.64 2.64 6.59
N GLY A 53 -1.42 1.61 6.93
CA GLY A 53 -0.97 0.52 7.81
C GLY A 53 -0.97 -0.80 7.06
N SER A 54 0.17 -1.46 6.94
CA SER A 54 0.25 -2.83 6.45
C SER A 54 -0.12 -3.79 7.56
N HIS A 55 -1.09 -4.67 7.31
CA HIS A 55 -1.42 -5.77 8.22
C HIS A 55 -0.79 -7.07 7.68
N ASP A 56 0.20 -7.58 8.38
CA ASP A 56 0.69 -8.95 8.24
C ASP A 56 -0.30 -9.89 8.94
N GLU A 57 -1.51 -10.00 8.40
CA GLU A 57 -2.46 -10.98 8.90
C GLU A 57 -2.03 -12.34 8.32
N ASN A 58 -1.28 -13.09 9.13
CA ASN A 58 -0.87 -14.46 8.89
C ASN A 58 -2.13 -15.37 8.88
N PHE A 59 -2.88 -15.34 7.78
CA PHE A 59 -3.95 -16.30 7.47
C PHE A 59 -3.39 -17.65 7.03
#